data_AF-A0AB34K1F8-F1
#
_entry.id   AF-A0AB34K1F8-F1
#
_cell.length_a   1.000
_cell.length_b   1.000
_cell.length_c   1.000
_cell.angle_alpha   90.00
_cell.angle_beta   90.00
_cell.angle_gamma   90.00
#
_symmetry.space_group_name_H-M   'P 1'
#
loop_
_entity.id
_entity.type
_entity.pdbx_description
1 polymer ?
#
loop_
_entity_poly.entity_id
_entity_poly.type
_entity_poly.pdbx_seq_one_letter_code
_entity_poly.pdbx_strand_id
1 'polypeptide(L)'
;MRLAIFCCFLSVRARNHSLVDRVIKVGTGYCSPTVFGWAGDCTAGELGTWAIPPKRAVSWCVQQCLACPRCRFVSVSLHLRDCSWFNECATGSLGFVYGGRKYTTYDVRPRTSTCHSSRRERVGTRVASDAGAGVHMVTFYSEGQPQDPGIPLAAMAGVFEAAFAPHVDSFNAYTPRSVAPRVLRGIPGTRVVQASRVGASMNTGLSAIGQLAVKPYIILLRMLEIPPGDLLVYKDANILKRPQLLAGASRIRAMAAWALSFAAPAHDVFIPFENTRLKLKHHCKSHAVRTMVPPAEWDAVFESPLHHSCQVIARRTPAAEAFLWAWLQACLRKDMLEQEPDPVMTRHPEFRWHTHEQCLFSIVANLQQNVYARQLWFCWKLTEERLVCTGSVVHPTRHAADHRVLP
;
A
#
# COMPACT_ATOMS: atom_id res chain seq x y z
N MET A 1 -19.29 -44.32 73.11
CA MET A 1 -17.96 -43.77 72.77
C MET A 1 -17.32 -44.61 71.67
N ARG A 2 -17.48 -44.23 70.40
CA ARG A 2 -16.62 -44.67 69.27
C ARG A 2 -16.55 -43.51 68.28
N LEU A 3 -15.34 -42.96 68.13
CA LEU A 3 -14.99 -41.88 67.19
C LEU A 3 -14.77 -42.50 65.81
N ALA A 4 -15.41 -41.96 64.78
CA ALA A 4 -15.11 -42.27 63.38
C ALA A 4 -14.55 -41.01 62.70
N ILE A 5 -13.27 -41.09 62.32
CA ILE A 5 -12.57 -40.11 61.50
C ILE A 5 -12.79 -40.51 60.05
N PHE A 6 -13.49 -39.69 59.27
CA PHE A 6 -13.57 -39.81 57.81
C PHE A 6 -12.73 -38.69 57.18
N CYS A 7 -11.53 -39.03 56.72
CA CYS A 7 -10.73 -38.18 55.83
C CYS A 7 -11.35 -38.18 54.42
N CYS A 8 -11.89 -37.05 53.99
CA CYS A 8 -12.34 -36.84 52.62
C CYS A 8 -11.21 -36.19 51.81
N PHE A 9 -10.49 -36.99 51.02
CA PHE A 9 -9.58 -36.49 49.98
C PHE A 9 -10.41 -35.99 48.79
N LEU A 10 -10.65 -34.68 48.71
CA LEU A 10 -11.17 -34.04 47.50
C LEU A 10 -10.02 -33.80 46.51
N SER A 11 -9.91 -34.68 45.52
CA SER A 11 -9.08 -34.50 44.33
C SER A 11 -9.66 -33.40 43.44
N VAL A 12 -9.10 -32.20 43.51
CA VAL A 12 -9.39 -31.11 42.57
C VAL A 12 -8.67 -31.40 41.25
N ARG A 13 -9.34 -32.09 40.32
CA ARG A 13 -8.94 -32.11 38.91
C ARG A 13 -9.22 -30.73 38.30
N ALA A 14 -8.22 -29.86 38.29
CA ALA A 14 -8.23 -28.66 37.46
C ALA A 14 -8.38 -29.07 35.99
N ARG A 15 -9.54 -28.78 35.39
CA ARG A 15 -9.75 -28.92 33.94
C ARG A 15 -8.86 -27.89 33.26
N ASN A 16 -7.73 -28.32 32.71
CA ASN A 16 -6.94 -27.57 31.74
C ASN A 16 -7.79 -27.35 30.48
N HIS A 17 -8.70 -26.37 30.52
CA HIS A 17 -9.25 -25.79 29.30
C HIS A 17 -8.07 -25.27 28.49
N SER A 18 -7.95 -25.73 27.25
CA SER A 18 -6.80 -25.37 26.42
C SER A 18 -6.84 -23.85 26.23
N LEU A 19 -5.71 -23.18 26.45
CA LEU A 19 -5.58 -21.72 26.25
C LEU A 19 -6.00 -21.27 24.84
N VAL A 20 -6.07 -22.20 23.89
CA VAL A 20 -6.54 -21.98 22.51
C VAL A 20 -8.06 -21.79 22.46
N ASP A 21 -8.81 -22.26 23.44
CA ASP A 21 -10.29 -22.21 23.44
C ASP A 21 -10.82 -20.77 23.67
N ARG A 22 -9.95 -19.83 24.03
CA ARG A 22 -10.29 -18.43 24.32
C ARG A 22 -9.99 -17.45 23.18
N VAL A 23 -9.43 -17.89 22.05
CA VAL A 23 -9.12 -17.01 20.92
C VAL A 23 -10.33 -16.88 20.00
N ILE A 24 -10.57 -15.66 19.49
CA ILE A 24 -11.70 -15.39 18.58
C ILE A 24 -11.16 -15.33 17.15
N LYS A 25 -11.69 -16.16 16.25
CA LYS A 25 -11.42 -16.02 14.82
C LYS A 25 -12.07 -14.72 14.32
N VAL A 26 -11.24 -13.78 13.86
CA VAL A 26 -11.69 -12.49 13.31
C VAL A 26 -12.18 -12.66 11.88
N GLY A 27 -11.41 -13.32 11.02
CA GLY A 27 -11.73 -13.46 9.61
C GLY A 27 -10.59 -13.99 8.75
N THR A 28 -10.85 -14.10 7.45
CA THR A 28 -9.84 -14.42 6.43
C THR A 28 -9.12 -13.15 6.02
N GLY A 29 -7.80 -13.22 5.81
CA GLY A 29 -6.93 -12.06 5.58
C GLY A 29 -5.93 -11.85 6.72
N TYR A 30 -5.04 -10.87 6.57
CA TYR A 30 -4.05 -10.48 7.58
C TYR A 30 -4.25 -9.02 8.04
N CYS A 31 -3.73 -8.64 9.20
CA CYS A 31 -3.94 -7.28 9.73
C CYS A 31 -3.17 -6.19 8.96
N SER A 32 -1.88 -6.42 8.68
CA SER A 32 -1.01 -5.49 7.92
C SER A 32 0.19 -6.25 7.34
N PRO A 33 0.84 -5.81 6.24
CA PRO A 33 2.00 -6.49 5.69
C PRO A 33 3.17 -6.47 6.68
N THR A 34 3.79 -7.62 6.87
CA THR A 34 4.93 -7.83 7.75
C THR A 34 6.17 -8.26 6.94
N VAL A 35 7.36 -8.20 7.54
CA VAL A 35 8.60 -8.63 6.90
C VAL A 35 8.91 -10.05 7.35
N PHE A 36 8.91 -11.01 6.41
CA PHE A 36 9.17 -12.42 6.71
C PHE A 36 10.53 -12.61 7.38
N GLY A 37 10.53 -13.33 8.51
CA GLY A 37 11.73 -13.61 9.31
C GLY A 37 12.14 -12.48 10.26
N TRP A 38 11.43 -11.35 10.25
CA TRP A 38 11.63 -10.30 11.23
C TRP A 38 10.66 -10.48 12.40
N ALA A 39 11.18 -10.92 13.54
CA ALA A 39 10.39 -11.18 14.75
C ALA A 39 9.65 -9.95 15.30
N GLY A 40 10.10 -8.75 14.95
CA GLY A 40 9.65 -7.52 15.60
C GLY A 40 10.19 -7.38 17.03
N ASP A 41 9.83 -6.29 17.69
CA ASP A 41 10.12 -6.07 19.11
C ASP A 41 8.83 -6.27 19.91
N CYS A 42 8.78 -7.32 20.73
CA CYS A 42 7.60 -7.64 21.54
C CYS A 42 7.35 -6.69 22.71
N THR A 43 8.32 -5.84 23.06
CA THR A 43 8.24 -4.90 24.18
C THR A 43 7.84 -3.50 23.72
N ALA A 44 8.28 -3.08 22.52
CA ALA A 44 8.03 -1.74 22.00
C ALA A 44 7.36 -1.72 20.62
N GLY A 45 7.47 -2.80 19.84
CA GLY A 45 6.99 -2.87 18.47
C GLY A 45 5.48 -3.07 18.33
N GLU A 46 5.00 -2.80 17.12
CA GLU A 46 3.57 -2.88 16.78
C GLU A 46 3.21 -4.16 16.02
N LEU A 47 4.20 -4.80 15.39
CA LEU A 47 4.02 -6.00 14.58
C LEU A 47 5.35 -6.75 14.37
N GLY A 48 5.25 -8.00 13.96
CA GLY A 48 6.39 -8.83 13.55
C GLY A 48 5.94 -10.17 12.99
N THR A 49 6.89 -11.07 12.71
CA THR A 49 6.65 -12.40 12.14
C THR A 49 7.42 -13.49 12.83
N TRP A 50 6.81 -14.66 12.96
CA TRP A 50 7.48 -15.87 13.38
C TRP A 50 7.31 -16.98 12.34
N ALA A 51 8.38 -17.72 12.09
CA ALA A 51 8.34 -18.90 11.23
C ALA A 51 7.60 -20.04 11.96
N ILE A 52 6.61 -20.62 11.30
CA ILE A 52 5.76 -21.64 11.92
C ILE A 52 6.38 -23.04 11.78
N PRO A 53 6.39 -23.87 12.84
CA PRO A 53 6.75 -25.28 12.71
C PRO A 53 5.73 -26.07 11.87
N PRO A 54 6.12 -27.19 11.23
CA PRO A 54 5.25 -27.92 10.28
C PRO A 54 3.94 -28.47 10.87
N LYS A 55 3.82 -28.56 12.20
CA LYS A 55 2.65 -29.09 12.92
C LYS A 55 2.17 -28.07 13.95
N ARG A 56 0.85 -27.89 14.07
CA ARG A 56 0.15 -27.05 15.09
C ARG A 56 0.36 -25.54 14.96
N ALA A 57 0.18 -25.01 13.76
CA ALA A 57 0.45 -23.60 13.46
C ALA A 57 -0.33 -22.57 14.30
N VAL A 58 -1.65 -22.75 14.42
CA VAL A 58 -2.49 -21.76 15.10
C VAL A 58 -2.19 -21.73 16.60
N SER A 59 -2.15 -22.89 17.27
CA SER A 59 -1.88 -22.94 18.71
C SER A 59 -0.47 -22.45 19.04
N TRP A 60 0.52 -22.74 18.17
CA TRP A 60 1.87 -22.22 18.34
C TRP A 60 1.92 -20.69 18.20
N CYS A 61 1.28 -20.13 17.16
CA CYS A 61 1.14 -18.68 16.99
C CYS A 61 0.50 -17.99 18.18
N VAL A 62 -0.60 -18.57 18.68
CA VAL A 62 -1.31 -18.09 19.85
C VAL A 62 -0.39 -18.11 21.07
N GLN A 63 0.38 -19.17 21.29
CA GLN A 63 1.34 -19.24 22.39
C GLN A 63 2.45 -18.18 22.29
N GLN A 64 3.03 -17.97 21.10
CA GLN A 64 4.01 -16.90 20.88
C GLN A 64 3.40 -15.51 21.16
N CYS A 65 2.17 -15.28 20.70
CA CYS A 65 1.46 -14.04 20.98
C CYS A 65 1.18 -13.84 22.48
N LEU A 66 0.79 -14.89 23.19
CA LEU A 66 0.58 -14.81 24.64
C LEU A 66 1.89 -14.48 25.39
N ALA A 67 3.03 -14.99 24.92
CA ALA A 67 4.35 -14.65 25.48
C ALA A 67 4.85 -13.24 25.12
N CYS A 68 4.29 -12.63 24.07
CA CYS A 68 4.66 -11.30 23.58
C CYS A 68 3.76 -10.22 24.22
N PRO A 69 4.25 -9.34 25.13
CA PRO A 69 3.39 -8.42 25.89
C PRO A 69 2.54 -7.49 25.03
N ARG A 70 3.00 -7.11 23.85
CA ARG A 70 2.26 -6.26 22.92
C ARG A 70 1.41 -7.00 21.90
N CYS A 71 1.51 -8.32 21.81
CA CYS A 71 0.70 -9.04 20.83
C CYS A 71 -0.75 -9.19 21.28
N ARG A 72 -1.66 -8.84 20.38
CA ARG A 72 -3.11 -9.05 20.54
C ARG A 72 -3.70 -9.87 19.42
N PHE A 73 -3.26 -9.64 18.18
CA PHE A 73 -3.76 -10.34 17.01
C PHE A 73 -2.67 -11.18 16.38
N VAL A 74 -3.06 -12.32 15.80
CA VAL A 74 -2.19 -13.10 14.92
C VAL A 74 -2.89 -13.39 13.61
N SER A 75 -2.16 -13.23 12.51
CA SER A 75 -2.57 -13.65 11.17
C SER A 75 -1.72 -14.85 10.78
N VAL A 76 -2.36 -16.00 10.61
CA VAL A 76 -1.69 -17.30 10.43
C VAL A 76 -1.93 -17.82 9.02
N SER A 77 -0.86 -18.14 8.29
CA SER A 77 -0.93 -18.86 7.02
C SER A 77 -0.18 -20.19 7.08
N LEU A 78 -0.92 -21.30 7.07
CA LEU A 78 -0.36 -22.65 6.98
C LEU A 78 0.42 -22.86 5.68
N HIS A 79 -0.11 -22.32 4.58
CA HIS A 79 0.48 -22.48 3.26
C HIS A 79 1.82 -21.75 3.14
N LEU A 80 1.91 -20.54 3.71
CA LEU A 80 3.14 -19.74 3.69
C LEU A 80 4.05 -20.01 4.89
N ARG A 81 3.62 -20.87 5.82
CA ARG A 81 4.31 -21.16 7.10
C ARG A 81 4.65 -19.88 7.89
N ASP A 82 3.74 -18.91 7.85
CA ASP A 82 3.95 -17.57 8.38
C ASP A 82 2.96 -17.23 9.50
N CYS A 83 3.50 -16.69 10.59
CA CYS A 83 2.77 -16.20 11.75
C CYS A 83 3.05 -14.73 11.97
N SER A 84 2.20 -13.87 11.45
CA SER A 84 2.32 -12.44 11.67
C SER A 84 1.59 -12.03 12.94
N TRP A 85 2.22 -11.26 13.81
CA TRP A 85 1.61 -10.76 15.04
C TRP A 85 1.44 -9.25 15.00
N PHE A 86 0.42 -8.74 15.71
CA PHE A 86 0.08 -7.33 15.73
C PHE A 86 -0.45 -6.90 17.09
N ASN A 87 -0.10 -5.68 17.50
CA ASN A 87 -0.70 -5.01 18.64
C ASN A 87 -2.13 -4.51 18.32
N GLU A 88 -2.34 -4.03 17.11
CA GLU A 88 -3.62 -3.51 16.63
C GLU A 88 -4.00 -4.11 15.27
N CYS A 89 -5.30 -4.22 15.01
CA CYS A 89 -5.81 -4.79 13.77
C CYS A 89 -7.15 -4.15 13.38
N ALA A 90 -7.24 -3.63 12.16
CA ALA A 90 -8.49 -3.15 11.57
C ALA A 90 -9.34 -4.34 11.12
N THR A 91 -10.08 -4.94 12.05
CA THR A 91 -10.82 -6.20 11.84
C THR A 91 -11.88 -6.12 10.74
N GLY A 92 -12.40 -4.93 10.44
CA GLY A 92 -13.32 -4.67 9.32
C GLY A 92 -12.65 -4.52 7.95
N SER A 93 -11.32 -4.63 7.87
CA SER A 93 -10.53 -4.27 6.67
C SER A 93 -9.29 -5.15 6.51
N LEU A 94 -9.40 -6.46 6.76
CA LEU A 94 -8.26 -7.38 6.64
C LEU A 94 -7.65 -7.34 5.23
N GLY A 95 -6.33 -7.39 5.15
CA GLY A 95 -5.56 -7.39 3.91
C GLY A 95 -5.64 -8.72 3.17
N PHE A 96 -5.79 -8.63 1.84
CA PHE A 96 -5.87 -9.80 0.94
C PHE A 96 -4.73 -9.87 -0.09
N VAL A 97 -3.86 -8.86 -0.13
CA VAL A 97 -2.72 -8.74 -1.06
C VAL A 97 -1.63 -9.77 -0.70
N TYR A 98 -0.70 -10.10 -1.61
CA TYR A 98 0.45 -10.99 -1.32
C TYR A 98 0.08 -12.38 -0.78
N GLY A 99 -1.04 -12.94 -1.25
CA GLY A 99 -1.55 -14.22 -0.75
C GLY A 99 -2.37 -14.09 0.54
N GLY A 100 -2.87 -12.91 0.89
CA GLY A 100 -3.64 -12.65 2.10
C GLY A 100 -4.86 -13.55 2.31
N ARG A 101 -5.49 -14.05 1.22
CA ARG A 101 -6.55 -15.08 1.31
C ARG A 101 -6.11 -16.39 1.97
N LYS A 102 -4.81 -16.64 2.05
CA LYS A 102 -4.20 -17.81 2.71
C LYS A 102 -3.98 -17.59 4.21
N TYR A 103 -4.33 -16.41 4.73
CA TYR A 103 -4.24 -16.09 6.15
C TYR A 103 -5.61 -16.19 6.83
N THR A 104 -5.59 -16.62 8.09
CA THR A 104 -6.71 -16.46 9.01
C THR A 104 -6.23 -15.64 10.20
N THR A 105 -6.97 -14.59 10.53
CA THR A 105 -6.68 -13.70 11.66
C THR A 105 -7.48 -14.08 12.90
N TYR A 106 -6.82 -14.05 14.05
CA TYR A 106 -7.37 -14.34 15.37
C TYR A 106 -7.09 -13.18 16.34
N ASP A 107 -8.06 -12.81 17.18
CA ASP A 107 -7.86 -11.98 18.37
C ASP A 107 -7.53 -12.93 19.53
N VAL A 108 -6.28 -12.86 19.99
CA VAL A 108 -5.71 -13.71 21.04
C VAL A 108 -6.02 -13.15 22.43
N ARG A 109 -6.23 -11.84 22.53
CA ARG A 109 -6.59 -11.16 23.78
C ARG A 109 -7.87 -10.36 23.57
N PRO A 110 -9.00 -11.05 23.31
CA PRO A 110 -10.26 -10.36 23.16
C PRO A 110 -10.54 -9.60 24.45
N ARG A 111 -10.79 -8.29 24.33
CA ARG A 111 -11.26 -7.52 25.48
C ARG A 111 -12.52 -8.21 25.96
N THR A 112 -12.57 -8.61 27.23
CA THR A 112 -13.81 -9.06 27.85
C THR A 112 -14.79 -7.92 27.67
N SER A 113 -15.69 -8.08 26.70
CA SER A 113 -16.71 -7.11 26.39
C SER A 113 -17.55 -6.99 27.66
N THR A 114 -17.25 -6.00 28.51
CA THR A 114 -18.27 -5.47 29.40
C THR A 114 -19.44 -5.19 28.48
N CYS A 115 -20.54 -5.91 28.69
CA CYS A 115 -21.74 -5.86 27.87
C CYS A 115 -22.27 -4.43 27.91
N HIS A 116 -21.71 -3.56 27.07
CA HIS A 116 -22.26 -2.27 26.76
C HIS A 116 -23.38 -2.57 25.80
N SER A 117 -24.59 -2.42 26.33
CA SER A 117 -25.82 -2.37 25.57
C SER A 117 -25.56 -1.62 24.27
N SER A 118 -25.96 -2.27 23.19
CA SER A 118 -25.87 -1.83 21.81
C SER A 118 -26.56 -0.48 21.62
N ARG A 119 -25.85 0.60 21.99
CA ARG A 119 -26.11 1.90 21.42
C ARG A 119 -25.67 1.77 19.97
N ARG A 120 -26.65 1.61 19.06
CA ARG A 120 -26.46 1.76 17.61
C ARG A 120 -25.57 2.96 17.40
N GLU A 121 -24.30 2.71 17.16
CA GLU A 121 -23.38 3.70 16.64
C GLU A 121 -23.94 3.97 15.25
N ARG A 122 -24.71 5.06 15.14
CA ARG A 122 -25.03 5.63 13.84
C ARG A 122 -23.67 5.74 13.17
N VAL A 123 -23.52 5.09 12.03
CA VAL A 123 -22.47 5.39 11.06
C VAL A 123 -22.61 6.88 10.81
N GLY A 124 -21.87 7.67 11.58
CA GLY A 124 -21.77 9.09 11.39
C GLY A 124 -21.19 9.23 10.02
N THR A 125 -21.98 9.75 9.10
CA THR A 125 -21.49 10.39 7.89
C THR A 125 -20.27 11.20 8.31
N ARG A 126 -19.08 10.73 7.91
CA ARG A 126 -17.82 11.46 8.07
C ARG A 126 -17.91 12.68 7.18
N VAL A 127 -18.62 13.70 7.65
CA VAL A 127 -18.35 15.08 7.30
C VAL A 127 -17.49 15.57 8.44
N ALA A 128 -16.24 15.10 8.46
CA ALA A 128 -15.20 15.86 9.14
C ALA A 128 -15.29 17.26 8.54
N SER A 129 -15.48 18.26 9.39
CA SER A 129 -15.54 19.66 9.01
C SER A 129 -14.38 19.97 8.07
N ASP A 130 -14.71 20.43 6.88
CA ASP A 130 -13.83 20.85 5.78
C ASP A 130 -13.08 22.15 6.14
N ALA A 131 -12.59 22.26 7.38
CA ALA A 131 -11.55 23.21 7.72
C ALA A 131 -10.33 22.77 6.91
N GLY A 132 -10.12 23.46 5.79
CA GLY A 132 -9.40 22.97 4.62
C GLY A 132 -8.11 22.23 4.97
N ALA A 133 -8.12 20.93 4.68
CA ALA A 133 -6.95 20.06 4.83
C ALA A 133 -5.69 20.74 4.29
N GLY A 134 -4.61 20.71 5.07
CA GLY A 134 -3.31 21.17 4.61
C GLY A 134 -2.89 20.42 3.34
N VAL A 135 -2.15 21.07 2.46
CA VAL A 135 -1.63 20.49 1.23
C VAL A 135 -0.12 20.58 1.25
N HIS A 136 0.53 19.44 1.21
CA HIS A 136 1.98 19.30 1.30
C HIS A 136 2.51 18.71 0.01
N MET A 137 3.51 19.37 -0.58
CA MET A 137 4.12 18.95 -1.84
C MET A 137 5.44 18.22 -1.60
N VAL A 138 5.65 17.12 -2.31
CA VAL A 138 6.89 16.37 -2.33
C VAL A 138 7.37 16.16 -3.76
N THR A 139 8.67 16.28 -3.98
CA THR A 139 9.29 15.87 -5.23
C THR A 139 10.61 15.15 -4.99
N PHE A 140 11.11 14.48 -6.02
CA PHE A 140 12.41 13.84 -6.04
C PHE A 140 13.16 14.22 -7.30
N TYR A 141 14.45 14.52 -7.16
CA TYR A 141 15.32 14.81 -8.28
C TYR A 141 16.74 14.29 -8.03
N SER A 142 17.46 14.02 -9.11
CA SER A 142 18.90 13.75 -9.05
C SER A 142 19.65 15.07 -9.21
N GLU A 143 20.70 15.24 -8.42
CA GLU A 143 21.61 16.38 -8.48
C GLU A 143 22.60 16.22 -9.66
N GLY A 144 22.82 14.98 -10.09
CA GLY A 144 23.78 14.62 -11.13
C GLY A 144 25.22 14.59 -10.60
N GLN A 145 26.18 14.40 -11.51
CA GLN A 145 27.59 14.32 -11.15
C GLN A 145 28.11 15.67 -10.61
N PRO A 146 28.94 15.69 -9.55
CA PRO A 146 29.51 14.53 -8.84
C PRO A 146 28.66 13.97 -7.68
N GLN A 147 27.49 14.54 -7.39
CA GLN A 147 26.71 14.21 -6.19
C GLN A 147 26.03 12.84 -6.29
N ASP A 148 25.52 12.48 -7.47
CA ASP A 148 24.91 11.18 -7.73
C ASP A 148 24.96 10.83 -9.24
N PRO A 149 24.77 9.56 -9.63
CA PRO A 149 24.92 9.13 -11.02
C PRO A 149 23.67 9.34 -11.90
N GLY A 150 22.63 10.00 -11.40
CA GLY A 150 21.42 10.29 -12.16
C GLY A 150 21.57 11.51 -13.10
N ILE A 151 20.45 11.87 -13.73
CA ILE A 151 20.35 13.04 -14.62
C ILE A 151 20.30 14.31 -13.75
N PRO A 152 21.13 15.34 -14.03
CA PRO A 152 21.14 16.58 -13.25
C PRO A 152 19.83 17.35 -13.44
N LEU A 153 18.97 17.32 -12.43
CA LEU A 153 17.64 17.94 -12.44
C LEU A 153 17.51 19.05 -11.38
N ALA A 154 18.59 19.47 -10.73
CA ALA A 154 18.56 20.50 -9.68
C ALA A 154 17.96 21.84 -10.15
N ALA A 155 18.35 22.33 -11.33
CA ALA A 155 17.77 23.55 -11.90
C ALA A 155 16.26 23.41 -12.17
N MET A 156 15.85 22.23 -12.64
CA MET A 156 14.44 21.93 -12.91
C MET A 156 13.64 21.85 -11.60
N ALA A 157 14.23 21.28 -10.55
CA ALA A 157 13.63 21.26 -9.21
C ALA A 157 13.45 22.66 -8.63
N GLY A 158 14.39 23.59 -8.86
CA GLY A 158 14.26 24.98 -8.45
C GLY A 158 13.11 25.72 -9.15
N VAL A 159 12.96 25.53 -10.47
CA VAL A 159 11.79 26.05 -11.22
C VAL A 159 10.49 25.44 -10.72
N PHE A 160 10.50 24.14 -10.44
CA PHE A 160 9.35 23.42 -9.92
C PHE A 160 8.95 23.91 -8.52
N GLU A 161 9.91 24.13 -7.63
CA GLU A 161 9.69 24.71 -6.31
C GLU A 161 9.10 26.12 -6.38
N ALA A 162 9.69 27.00 -7.20
CA ALA A 162 9.20 28.36 -7.39
C ALA A 162 7.74 28.41 -7.87
N ALA A 163 7.34 27.44 -8.70
CA ALA A 163 5.97 27.34 -9.19
C ALA A 163 4.97 26.84 -8.15
N PHE A 164 5.33 25.86 -7.31
CA PHE A 164 4.37 25.19 -6.41
C PHE A 164 4.43 25.67 -4.96
N ALA A 165 5.59 26.04 -4.43
CA ALA A 165 5.77 26.40 -3.03
C ALA A 165 4.83 27.53 -2.52
N PRO A 166 4.54 28.59 -3.31
CA PRO A 166 3.60 29.64 -2.89
C PRO A 166 2.15 29.17 -2.71
N HIS A 167 1.81 27.97 -3.18
CA HIS A 167 0.43 27.47 -3.24
C HIS A 167 0.19 26.26 -2.33
N VAL A 168 1.15 25.87 -1.49
CA VAL A 168 1.08 24.70 -0.59
C VAL A 168 1.57 25.08 0.81
N ASP A 169 1.24 24.29 1.84
CA ASP A 169 1.63 24.56 3.23
C ASP A 169 3.06 24.15 3.51
N SER A 170 3.58 23.17 2.77
CA SER A 170 5.00 22.85 2.77
C SER A 170 5.42 22.26 1.44
N PHE A 171 6.64 22.55 1.02
CA PHE A 171 7.27 21.95 -0.13
C PHE A 171 8.57 21.24 0.29
N ASN A 172 8.76 19.99 -0.14
CA ASN A 172 9.95 19.21 0.19
C ASN A 172 10.50 18.52 -1.07
N ALA A 173 11.72 18.89 -1.46
CA ALA A 173 12.43 18.21 -2.54
C ALA A 173 13.51 17.28 -1.98
N TYR A 174 13.49 16.03 -2.42
CA TYR A 174 14.43 15.00 -2.00
C TYR A 174 15.43 14.67 -3.11
N THR A 175 16.62 14.26 -2.71
CA THR A 175 17.69 13.78 -3.60
C THR A 175 18.20 12.43 -3.10
N PRO A 176 18.94 11.64 -3.90
CA PRO A 176 19.56 10.41 -3.41
C PRO A 176 20.33 10.63 -2.10
N ARG A 177 21.09 11.73 -2.03
CA ARG A 177 21.91 12.12 -0.89
C ARG A 177 21.09 12.47 0.35
N SER A 178 19.95 13.18 0.20
CA SER A 178 19.10 13.52 1.35
C SER A 178 18.22 12.36 1.84
N VAL A 179 18.00 11.35 0.99
CA VAL A 179 17.25 10.13 1.32
C VAL A 179 18.15 9.07 1.97
N ALA A 180 19.35 8.85 1.45
CA ALA A 180 20.27 7.80 1.89
C ALA A 180 20.44 7.67 3.42
N PRO A 181 20.65 8.74 4.21
CA PRO A 181 20.86 8.64 5.65
C PRO A 181 19.58 8.39 6.47
N ARG A 182 18.39 8.42 5.85
CA ARG A 182 17.12 8.28 6.56
C ARG A 182 16.75 6.82 6.78
N VAL A 183 15.92 6.56 7.78
CA VAL A 183 15.34 5.24 8.05
C VAL A 183 13.82 5.37 8.20
N LEU A 184 13.07 4.60 7.40
CA LEU A 184 11.61 4.54 7.47
C LEU A 184 11.19 3.14 7.87
N ARG A 185 10.61 2.98 9.08
CA ARG A 185 10.13 1.68 9.59
C ARG A 185 11.19 0.56 9.45
N GLY A 186 12.43 0.87 9.81
CA GLY A 186 13.57 -0.05 9.72
C GLY A 186 14.17 -0.22 8.32
N ILE A 187 13.61 0.40 7.28
CA ILE A 187 14.17 0.38 5.93
C ILE A 187 15.12 1.57 5.78
N PRO A 188 16.43 1.35 5.55
CA PRO A 188 17.36 2.44 5.29
C PRO A 188 17.13 3.01 3.88
N GLY A 189 17.25 4.33 3.76
CA GLY A 189 17.06 5.06 2.50
C GLY A 189 18.04 4.62 1.42
N THR A 190 19.24 4.18 1.80
CA THR A 190 20.21 3.56 0.88
C THR A 190 19.62 2.41 0.07
N ARG A 191 18.65 1.66 0.61
CA ARG A 191 18.02 0.53 -0.07
C ARG A 191 17.14 0.95 -1.25
N VAL A 192 16.50 2.12 -1.18
CA VAL A 192 15.58 2.60 -2.23
C VAL A 192 16.25 3.48 -3.28
N VAL A 193 17.46 3.98 -2.98
CA VAL A 193 18.31 4.72 -3.94
C VAL A 193 19.43 3.85 -4.51
N GLN A 194 19.58 2.60 -4.04
CA GLN A 194 20.60 1.69 -4.51
C GLN A 194 20.44 1.41 -6.01
N ALA A 195 21.51 1.69 -6.76
CA ALA A 195 21.59 1.43 -8.18
C ALA A 195 21.18 -0.01 -8.53
N SER A 196 20.39 -0.13 -9.59
CA SER A 196 20.02 -1.40 -10.18
C SER A 196 21.16 -1.96 -11.02
N ARG A 197 21.29 -3.29 -11.03
CA ARG A 197 22.25 -4.00 -11.89
C ARG A 197 21.83 -3.98 -13.35
N VAL A 198 20.52 -3.80 -13.60
CA VAL A 198 19.94 -3.82 -14.94
C VAL A 198 19.50 -2.41 -15.32
N GLY A 199 19.87 -2.00 -16.53
CA GLY A 199 19.46 -0.73 -17.09
C GLY A 199 17.94 -0.59 -17.19
N ALA A 200 17.46 0.65 -17.26
CA ALA A 200 16.08 0.95 -17.63
C ALA A 200 16.03 1.25 -19.14
N SER A 201 15.17 0.56 -19.89
CA SER A 201 15.16 0.67 -21.36
C SER A 201 14.66 2.03 -21.90
N MET A 202 13.70 2.68 -21.21
CA MET A 202 13.05 3.91 -21.69
C MET A 202 13.41 5.16 -20.88
N ASN A 203 14.14 5.01 -19.77
CA ASN A 203 14.55 6.11 -18.90
C ASN A 203 16.02 5.93 -18.49
N THR A 204 16.93 6.32 -19.38
CA THR A 204 18.37 6.29 -19.12
C THR A 204 18.69 7.01 -17.80
N GLY A 205 19.58 6.43 -16.99
CA GLY A 205 19.96 6.96 -15.67
C GLY A 205 19.03 6.56 -14.53
N LEU A 206 17.82 6.05 -14.79
CA LEU A 206 16.89 5.63 -13.71
C LEU A 206 17.45 4.49 -12.87
N SER A 207 18.13 3.54 -13.53
CA SER A 207 18.79 2.42 -12.86
C SER A 207 19.83 2.91 -11.86
N ALA A 208 20.52 4.02 -12.15
CA ALA A 208 21.59 4.54 -11.29
C ALA A 208 21.08 5.11 -9.96
N ILE A 209 19.79 5.43 -9.88
CA ILE A 209 19.11 6.00 -8.71
C ILE A 209 18.01 5.09 -8.16
N GLY A 210 18.16 3.77 -8.33
CA GLY A 210 17.27 2.77 -7.73
C GLY A 210 15.91 2.59 -8.38
N GLN A 211 15.79 2.91 -9.67
CA GLN A 211 14.57 2.74 -10.47
C GLN A 211 13.32 3.40 -9.85
N LEU A 212 13.54 4.52 -9.17
CA LEU A 212 12.51 5.32 -8.49
C LEU A 212 11.74 4.57 -7.39
N ALA A 213 12.27 3.48 -6.83
CA ALA A 213 11.74 2.88 -5.59
C ALA A 213 11.67 3.89 -4.41
N VAL A 214 12.43 4.99 -4.52
CA VAL A 214 12.38 6.13 -3.61
C VAL A 214 11.03 6.84 -3.55
N LYS A 215 10.18 6.76 -4.59
CA LYS A 215 8.88 7.46 -4.62
C LYS A 215 7.96 7.07 -3.46
N PRO A 216 7.53 5.79 -3.30
CA PRO A 216 6.70 5.42 -2.17
C PRO A 216 7.39 5.66 -0.82
N TYR A 217 8.73 5.58 -0.79
CA TYR A 217 9.51 5.84 0.42
C TYR A 217 9.39 7.30 0.89
N ILE A 218 9.65 8.29 0.04
CA ILE A 218 9.60 9.70 0.44
C ILE A 218 8.17 10.20 0.64
N ILE A 219 7.21 9.63 -0.11
CA ILE A 219 5.79 9.90 0.10
C ILE A 219 5.39 9.45 1.51
N LEU A 220 5.72 8.22 1.91
CA LEU A 220 5.46 7.72 3.26
C LEU A 220 6.22 8.49 4.33
N LEU A 221 7.51 8.73 4.11
CA LEU A 221 8.36 9.48 5.03
C LEU A 221 7.72 10.83 5.36
N ARG A 222 7.31 11.59 4.34
CA ARG A 222 6.69 12.89 4.55
C ARG A 222 5.26 12.76 5.07
N MET A 223 4.50 11.76 4.63
CA MET A 223 3.14 11.53 5.13
C MET A 223 3.09 11.31 6.64
N LEU A 224 4.12 10.70 7.24
CA LEU A 224 4.17 10.50 8.69
C LEU A 224 4.45 11.79 9.48
N GLU A 225 4.91 12.85 8.82
CA GLU A 225 5.27 14.14 9.43
C GLU A 225 4.17 15.20 9.35
N ILE A 226 3.16 15.03 8.49
CA ILE A 226 2.07 16.00 8.27
C ILE A 226 0.83 15.65 9.12
N PRO A 227 -0.05 16.57 9.52
CA PRO A 227 -1.25 16.25 10.31
C PRO A 227 -2.20 15.20 9.68
N PRO A 228 -2.88 14.35 10.48
CA PRO A 228 -3.91 13.44 9.96
C PRO A 228 -5.02 14.20 9.23
N GLY A 229 -5.47 13.71 8.07
CA GLY A 229 -6.47 14.37 7.24
C GLY A 229 -5.91 15.31 6.17
N ASP A 230 -4.66 15.79 6.33
CA ASP A 230 -3.97 16.61 5.33
C ASP A 230 -3.66 15.83 4.06
N LEU A 231 -3.49 16.55 2.96
CA LEU A 231 -3.20 16.02 1.64
C LEU A 231 -1.70 16.11 1.36
N LEU A 232 -1.14 15.03 0.83
CA LEU A 232 0.19 14.99 0.27
C LEU A 232 0.10 14.81 -1.24
N VAL A 233 0.80 15.67 -1.97
CA VAL A 233 0.94 15.62 -3.42
C VAL A 233 2.39 15.32 -3.75
N TYR A 234 2.63 14.26 -4.51
CA TYR A 234 3.90 14.00 -5.17
C TYR A 234 3.81 14.40 -6.64
N LYS A 235 4.88 15.03 -7.17
CA LYS A 235 5.11 15.13 -8.60
C LYS A 235 6.58 14.93 -8.98
N ASP A 236 6.82 14.34 -10.14
CA ASP A 236 8.15 14.35 -10.76
C ASP A 236 8.57 15.79 -11.12
N ALA A 237 9.87 16.10 -11.02
CA ALA A 237 10.42 17.43 -11.35
C ALA A 237 11.07 17.54 -12.73
N ASN A 238 10.98 16.51 -13.59
CA ASN A 238 11.63 16.52 -14.91
C ASN A 238 10.84 17.36 -15.94
N ILE A 239 10.74 18.67 -15.69
CA ILE A 239 10.01 19.62 -16.53
C ILE A 239 10.67 19.81 -17.91
N LEU A 240 11.97 19.51 -18.04
CA LEU A 240 12.65 19.48 -19.34
C LEU A 240 12.03 18.43 -20.27
N LYS A 241 11.78 17.22 -19.76
CA LYS A 241 11.12 16.15 -20.50
C LYS A 241 9.61 16.38 -20.61
N ARG A 242 9.00 17.00 -19.60
CA ARG A 242 7.54 17.18 -19.47
C ARG A 242 7.18 18.57 -18.93
N PRO A 243 7.21 19.63 -19.76
CA PRO A 243 6.91 21.00 -19.30
C PRO A 243 5.51 21.14 -18.67
N GLN A 244 4.56 20.31 -19.09
CA GLN A 244 3.21 20.25 -18.55
C GLN A 244 3.13 19.88 -17.06
N LEU A 245 4.22 19.42 -16.44
CA LEU A 245 4.28 19.17 -14.99
C LEU A 245 3.99 20.43 -14.15
N LEU A 246 4.28 21.61 -14.70
CA LEU A 246 3.99 22.92 -14.09
C LEU A 246 2.50 23.30 -14.15
N ALA A 247 1.71 22.64 -15.00
CA ALA A 247 0.30 22.96 -15.15
C ALA A 247 -0.46 22.80 -13.82
N GLY A 248 -1.32 23.77 -13.54
CA GLY A 248 -2.18 23.77 -12.36
C GLY A 248 -1.49 24.10 -11.04
N ALA A 249 -0.27 24.66 -11.05
CA ALA A 249 0.46 24.98 -9.82
C ALA A 249 -0.33 25.88 -8.85
N SER A 250 -0.91 26.98 -9.36
CA SER A 250 -1.78 27.88 -8.58
C SER A 250 -3.08 27.25 -8.10
N ARG A 251 -3.47 26.12 -8.68
CA ARG A 251 -4.72 25.40 -8.38
C ARG A 251 -4.49 24.07 -7.68
N ILE A 252 -3.26 23.78 -7.25
CA ILE A 252 -2.90 22.44 -6.77
C ILE A 252 -3.75 21.99 -5.58
N ARG A 253 -4.12 22.92 -4.68
CA ARG A 253 -5.01 22.64 -3.54
C ARG A 253 -6.39 22.18 -4.00
N ALA A 254 -7.02 22.97 -4.86
CA ALA A 254 -8.34 22.65 -5.40
C ALA A 254 -8.31 21.35 -6.21
N MET A 255 -7.25 21.12 -7.00
CA MET A 255 -7.07 19.89 -7.76
C MET A 255 -6.91 18.66 -6.87
N ALA A 256 -6.13 18.76 -5.79
CA ALA A 256 -5.91 17.65 -4.87
C ALA A 256 -7.17 17.29 -4.08
N ALA A 257 -7.88 18.28 -3.57
CA ALA A 257 -9.16 18.08 -2.90
C ALA A 257 -10.19 17.46 -3.87
N TRP A 258 -10.31 18.02 -5.07
CA TRP A 258 -11.24 17.53 -6.10
C TRP A 258 -10.94 16.09 -6.53
N ALA A 259 -9.66 15.74 -6.73
CA ALA A 259 -9.27 14.41 -7.17
C ALA A 259 -9.69 13.30 -6.18
N LEU A 260 -9.66 13.60 -4.87
CA LEU A 260 -10.07 12.67 -3.82
C LEU A 260 -11.58 12.71 -3.55
N SER A 261 -12.25 13.85 -3.79
CA SER A 261 -13.69 13.99 -3.59
C SER A 261 -14.52 13.39 -4.73
N PHE A 262 -13.99 13.37 -5.96
CA PHE A 262 -14.72 12.92 -7.15
C PHE A 262 -15.01 11.41 -7.12
N ALA A 263 -14.15 10.63 -6.49
CA ALA A 263 -14.28 9.19 -6.47
C ALA A 263 -15.07 8.81 -5.21
N ALA A 264 -16.28 8.27 -5.41
CA ALA A 264 -17.18 7.84 -4.35
C ALA A 264 -17.13 6.31 -4.18
N PRO A 265 -17.03 5.78 -2.93
CA PRO A 265 -16.82 6.51 -1.67
C PRO A 265 -15.46 7.23 -1.65
N ALA A 266 -15.33 8.32 -0.88
CA ALA A 266 -14.12 9.13 -0.80
C ALA A 266 -12.89 8.24 -0.63
N HIS A 267 -12.00 8.27 -1.61
CA HIS A 267 -10.77 7.49 -1.61
C HIS A 267 -9.64 8.29 -0.97
N ASP A 268 -8.69 7.58 -0.38
CA ASP A 268 -7.56 8.20 0.32
C ASP A 268 -6.32 8.32 -0.57
N VAL A 269 -6.28 7.64 -1.71
CA VAL A 269 -5.18 7.70 -2.68
C VAL A 269 -5.72 7.86 -4.10
N PHE A 270 -5.11 8.77 -4.85
CA PHE A 270 -5.37 9.04 -6.25
C PHE A 270 -4.06 9.09 -7.05
N ILE A 271 -4.02 8.33 -8.14
CA ILE A 271 -3.01 8.43 -9.20
C ILE A 271 -3.77 8.37 -10.52
N PRO A 272 -3.53 9.28 -11.48
CA PRO A 272 -4.22 9.24 -12.75
C PRO A 272 -3.76 8.05 -13.61
N PHE A 273 -4.59 7.59 -14.54
CA PHE A 273 -4.11 6.69 -15.60
C PHE A 273 -3.18 7.43 -16.56
N GLU A 274 -2.14 6.77 -17.06
CA GLU A 274 -1.27 7.34 -18.09
C GLU A 274 -2.02 7.50 -19.40
N ASN A 275 -2.72 6.43 -19.80
CA ASN A 275 -3.66 6.39 -20.91
C ASN A 275 -4.49 5.10 -20.76
N THR A 276 -5.82 5.15 -20.93
CA THR A 276 -6.71 3.97 -20.93
C THR A 276 -6.37 2.92 -21.98
N ARG A 277 -5.63 3.28 -23.03
CA ARG A 277 -5.14 2.34 -24.05
C ARG A 277 -3.87 1.60 -23.61
N LEU A 278 -3.10 2.17 -22.69
CA LEU A 278 -1.91 1.53 -22.14
C LEU A 278 -2.32 0.67 -20.96
N LYS A 279 -2.09 -0.63 -21.07
CA LYS A 279 -2.52 -1.62 -20.07
C LYS A 279 -1.31 -2.18 -19.34
N LEU A 280 -1.56 -2.78 -18.18
CA LEU A 280 -0.52 -3.49 -17.42
C LEU A 280 0.17 -4.56 -18.26
N LYS A 281 -0.53 -5.28 -19.14
CA LYS A 281 0.09 -6.26 -20.06
C LYS A 281 1.14 -5.69 -21.01
N HIS A 282 1.08 -4.38 -21.31
CA HIS A 282 2.05 -3.72 -22.20
C HIS A 282 3.32 -3.33 -21.46
N HIS A 283 3.20 -2.97 -20.18
CA HIS A 283 4.28 -2.29 -19.44
C HIS A 283 4.69 -2.94 -18.12
N CYS A 284 3.97 -3.95 -17.66
CA CYS A 284 4.30 -4.71 -16.46
C CYS A 284 4.77 -6.09 -16.84
N LYS A 285 5.95 -6.47 -16.35
CA LYS A 285 6.45 -7.81 -16.54
C LYS A 285 5.52 -8.83 -15.92
N SER A 286 5.30 -9.95 -16.60
CA SER A 286 4.34 -10.97 -16.17
C SER A 286 4.76 -11.61 -14.86
N HIS A 287 6.07 -11.69 -14.60
CA HIS A 287 6.61 -12.15 -13.31
C HIS A 287 6.04 -11.38 -12.11
N ALA A 288 5.97 -10.04 -12.19
CA ALA A 288 5.44 -9.21 -11.10
C ALA A 288 3.94 -9.47 -10.86
N VAL A 289 3.12 -9.48 -11.92
CA VAL A 289 1.69 -9.77 -11.82
C VAL A 289 1.46 -11.16 -11.23
N ARG A 290 2.11 -12.18 -11.80
CA ARG A 290 1.90 -13.57 -11.40
C ARG A 290 2.37 -13.87 -9.97
N THR A 291 3.32 -13.09 -9.46
CA THR A 291 3.80 -13.23 -8.09
C THR A 291 2.89 -12.52 -7.08
N MET A 292 2.32 -11.37 -7.44
CA MET A 292 1.50 -10.55 -6.51
C MET A 292 0.01 -10.87 -6.55
N VAL A 293 -0.49 -11.37 -7.68
CA VAL A 293 -1.92 -11.51 -7.99
C VAL A 293 -2.32 -13.00 -8.03
N PRO A 294 -3.46 -13.39 -7.45
CA PRO A 294 -3.99 -14.74 -7.59
C PRO A 294 -4.25 -15.11 -9.07
N PRO A 295 -4.02 -16.37 -9.49
CA PRO A 295 -4.21 -16.79 -10.89
C PRO A 295 -5.58 -16.43 -11.48
N ALA A 296 -6.65 -16.53 -10.67
CA ALA A 296 -8.01 -16.21 -11.09
C ALA A 296 -8.23 -14.72 -11.43
N GLU A 297 -7.29 -13.84 -11.09
CA GLU A 297 -7.39 -12.38 -11.30
C GLU A 297 -6.37 -11.85 -12.31
N TRP A 298 -5.52 -12.72 -12.89
CA TRP A 298 -4.45 -12.31 -13.81
C TRP A 298 -4.97 -11.54 -15.01
N ASP A 299 -5.97 -12.06 -15.72
CA ASP A 299 -6.49 -11.44 -16.94
C ASP A 299 -7.07 -10.05 -16.63
N ALA A 300 -7.85 -9.93 -15.56
CA ALA A 300 -8.40 -8.65 -15.13
C ALA A 300 -7.30 -7.62 -14.79
N VAL A 301 -6.23 -8.05 -14.11
CA VAL A 301 -5.11 -7.16 -13.80
C VAL A 301 -4.31 -6.81 -15.04
N PHE A 302 -4.02 -7.76 -15.94
CA PHE A 302 -3.32 -7.49 -17.20
C PHE A 302 -4.08 -6.51 -18.10
N GLU A 303 -5.41 -6.59 -18.12
CA GLU A 303 -6.26 -5.68 -18.88
C GLU A 303 -6.47 -4.30 -18.24
N SER A 304 -6.03 -4.11 -16.99
CA SER A 304 -6.22 -2.85 -16.28
C SER A 304 -5.32 -1.73 -16.85
N PRO A 305 -5.81 -0.47 -16.89
CA PRO A 305 -5.00 0.66 -17.33
C PRO A 305 -3.75 0.85 -16.48
N LEU A 306 -2.67 1.27 -17.13
CA LEU A 306 -1.43 1.66 -16.47
C LEU A 306 -1.62 3.03 -15.81
N HIS A 307 -1.22 3.14 -14.54
CA HIS A 307 -1.24 4.40 -13.80
C HIS A 307 -0.02 5.25 -14.15
N HIS A 308 -0.13 6.57 -13.99
CA HIS A 308 0.96 7.52 -14.22
C HIS A 308 1.52 8.01 -12.90
N SER A 309 2.56 7.34 -12.41
CA SER A 309 3.18 7.58 -11.10
C SER A 309 3.99 8.89 -11.01
N CYS A 310 3.94 9.75 -12.02
CA CYS A 310 4.55 11.08 -11.93
C CYS A 310 3.70 12.07 -11.14
N GLN A 311 2.48 11.68 -10.75
CA GLN A 311 1.60 12.47 -9.89
C GLN A 311 0.88 11.52 -8.92
N VAL A 312 1.07 11.70 -7.63
CA VAL A 312 0.36 10.96 -6.58
C VAL A 312 -0.30 11.94 -5.64
N ILE A 313 -1.54 11.70 -5.28
CA ILE A 313 -2.26 12.49 -4.30
C ILE A 313 -2.76 11.52 -3.24
N ALA A 314 -2.48 11.80 -1.98
CA ALA A 314 -2.91 10.94 -0.90
C ALA A 314 -3.29 11.75 0.34
N ARG A 315 -4.43 11.42 0.94
CA ARG A 315 -4.84 11.93 2.24
C ARG A 315 -4.10 11.16 3.32
N ARG A 316 -3.58 11.83 4.35
CA ARG A 316 -3.00 11.13 5.50
C ARG A 316 -4.11 10.42 6.27
N THR A 317 -4.25 9.13 5.97
CA THR A 317 -5.11 8.20 6.71
C THR A 317 -4.36 6.88 6.90
N PRO A 318 -4.74 6.05 7.90
CA PRO A 318 -4.17 4.72 8.04
C PRO A 318 -4.29 3.85 6.79
N ALA A 319 -5.37 4.03 6.00
CA ALA A 319 -5.58 3.28 4.77
C ALA A 319 -4.61 3.71 3.65
N ALA A 320 -4.41 5.02 3.46
CA ALA A 320 -3.38 5.51 2.52
C ALA A 320 -1.97 5.07 2.93
N GLU A 321 -1.64 5.13 4.22
CA GLU A 321 -0.35 4.67 4.72
C GLU A 321 -0.14 3.17 4.44
N ALA A 322 -1.15 2.33 4.69
CA ALA A 322 -1.09 0.90 4.40
C ALA A 322 -0.94 0.62 2.89
N PHE A 323 -1.65 1.39 2.06
CA PHE A 323 -1.55 1.30 0.60
C PHE A 323 -0.13 1.63 0.12
N LEU A 324 0.39 2.79 0.53
CA LEU A 324 1.71 3.26 0.13
C LEU A 324 2.81 2.34 0.66
N TRP A 325 2.62 1.78 1.86
CA TRP A 325 3.51 0.76 2.42
C TRP A 325 3.52 -0.50 1.57
N ALA A 326 2.36 -0.99 1.11
CA ALA A 326 2.29 -2.14 0.22
C ALA A 326 3.03 -1.89 -1.10
N TRP A 327 2.93 -0.67 -1.66
CA TRP A 327 3.69 -0.27 -2.84
C TRP A 327 5.20 -0.18 -2.57
N LEU A 328 5.64 0.37 -1.45
CA LEU A 328 7.05 0.36 -1.04
C LEU A 328 7.58 -1.08 -0.93
N GLN A 329 6.85 -1.97 -0.27
CA GLN A 329 7.25 -3.37 -0.12
C GLN A 329 7.40 -4.08 -1.47
N ALA A 330 6.52 -3.81 -2.43
CA ALA A 330 6.69 -4.29 -3.80
C ALA A 330 7.99 -3.75 -4.42
N CYS A 331 8.29 -2.46 -4.25
CA CYS A 331 9.50 -1.86 -4.81
C CYS A 331 10.80 -2.39 -4.17
N LEU A 332 10.76 -2.86 -2.92
CA LEU A 332 11.94 -3.46 -2.26
C LEU A 332 12.29 -4.85 -2.81
N ARG A 333 11.38 -5.47 -3.56
CA ARG A 333 11.60 -6.73 -4.27
C ARG A 333 12.27 -6.44 -5.61
N LYS A 334 13.61 -6.53 -5.65
CA LYS A 334 14.38 -6.28 -6.89
C LYS A 334 13.93 -7.18 -8.04
N ASP A 335 13.54 -8.42 -7.75
CA ASP A 335 12.97 -9.34 -8.74
C ASP A 335 11.62 -8.87 -9.30
N MET A 336 10.94 -7.92 -8.68
CA MET A 336 9.71 -7.30 -9.17
C MET A 336 9.95 -5.93 -9.80
N LEU A 337 10.85 -5.13 -9.21
CA LEU A 337 11.14 -3.76 -9.63
C LEU A 337 12.01 -3.71 -10.90
N GLU A 338 13.03 -4.56 -10.96
CA GLU A 338 14.02 -4.53 -12.03
C GLU A 338 13.50 -5.16 -13.32
N GLN A 339 14.17 -4.88 -14.43
CA GLN A 339 13.75 -5.39 -15.73
C GLN A 339 13.82 -6.92 -15.78
N GLU A 340 14.75 -7.51 -15.03
CA GLU A 340 14.91 -8.94 -14.85
C GLU A 340 14.62 -9.38 -13.40
N PRO A 341 14.24 -10.64 -13.16
CA PRO A 341 13.90 -11.64 -14.17
C PRO A 341 12.56 -11.32 -14.83
N ASP A 342 12.43 -11.68 -16.11
CA ASP A 342 11.16 -11.80 -16.82
C ASP A 342 11.29 -12.90 -17.88
N PRO A 343 11.17 -14.18 -17.48
CA PRO A 343 11.40 -15.32 -18.37
C PRO A 343 10.52 -15.19 -19.62
N VAL A 344 11.14 -15.27 -20.80
CA VAL A 344 10.45 -15.04 -22.09
C VAL A 344 9.22 -15.94 -22.24
N MET A 345 9.31 -17.19 -21.79
CA MET A 345 8.21 -18.17 -21.85
C MET A 345 7.00 -17.82 -20.99
N THR A 346 7.16 -16.95 -19.98
CA THR A 346 6.06 -16.55 -19.07
C THR A 346 5.57 -15.13 -19.33
N ARG A 347 6.19 -14.43 -20.29
CA ARG A 347 5.85 -13.06 -20.67
C ARG A 347 4.52 -13.00 -21.42
N HIS A 348 3.74 -11.97 -21.14
CA HIS A 348 2.52 -11.68 -21.88
C HIS A 348 2.87 -11.33 -23.34
N PRO A 349 2.15 -11.84 -24.37
CA PRO A 349 2.51 -11.62 -25.78
C PRO A 349 2.62 -10.15 -26.19
N GLU A 350 1.81 -9.28 -25.58
CA GLU A 350 1.81 -7.84 -25.86
C GLU A 350 2.80 -7.01 -25.01
N PHE A 351 3.65 -7.65 -24.18
CA PHE A 351 4.60 -6.94 -23.35
C PHE A 351 5.65 -6.20 -24.19
N ARG A 352 5.88 -4.93 -23.84
CA ARG A 352 6.81 -4.04 -24.55
C ARG A 352 8.05 -3.75 -23.72
N TRP A 353 7.89 -3.20 -22.53
CA TRP A 353 8.99 -2.92 -21.59
C TRP A 353 8.46 -2.73 -20.17
N HIS A 354 9.29 -2.95 -19.15
CA HIS A 354 8.85 -2.79 -17.77
C HIS A 354 8.89 -1.31 -17.30
N THR A 355 7.79 -0.76 -16.77
CA THR A 355 7.77 0.52 -16.05
C THR A 355 7.84 0.31 -14.52
N HIS A 356 9.01 -0.16 -14.06
CA HIS A 356 9.48 -0.29 -12.66
C HIS A 356 8.42 -0.05 -11.55
N GLU A 357 8.59 1.00 -10.72
CA GLU A 357 7.69 1.30 -9.60
C GLU A 357 6.23 1.52 -10.05
N GLN A 358 6.03 2.06 -11.27
CA GLN A 358 4.74 2.51 -11.78
C GLN A 358 3.79 1.33 -12.00
N CYS A 359 4.34 0.22 -12.49
CA CYS A 359 3.63 -1.03 -12.62
C CYS A 359 3.30 -1.67 -11.27
N LEU A 360 4.23 -1.62 -10.33
CA LEU A 360 4.01 -2.18 -9.00
C LEU A 360 2.90 -1.42 -8.26
N PHE A 361 2.86 -0.09 -8.38
CA PHE A 361 1.72 0.71 -7.94
C PHE A 361 0.44 0.21 -8.60
N SER A 362 0.44 0.06 -9.93
CA SER A 362 -0.76 -0.33 -10.68
C SER A 362 -1.29 -1.71 -10.27
N ILE A 363 -0.43 -2.64 -9.90
CA ILE A 363 -0.84 -3.93 -9.32
C ILE A 363 -1.48 -3.73 -7.95
N VAL A 364 -0.83 -2.97 -7.04
CA VAL A 364 -1.36 -2.70 -5.69
C VAL A 364 -2.73 -2.00 -5.76
N ALA A 365 -2.89 -1.03 -6.67
CA ALA A 365 -4.16 -0.35 -6.93
C ALA A 365 -5.28 -1.31 -7.34
N ASN A 366 -4.97 -2.34 -8.12
CA ASN A 366 -5.95 -3.36 -8.50
C ASN A 366 -6.33 -4.32 -7.36
N LEU A 367 -5.42 -4.54 -6.41
CA LEU A 367 -5.65 -5.41 -5.25
C LEU A 367 -6.30 -4.66 -4.07
N GLN A 368 -6.26 -3.32 -4.04
CA GLN A 368 -6.79 -2.48 -2.97
C GLN A 368 -7.78 -1.42 -3.48
N GLN A 369 -8.79 -1.86 -4.24
CA GLN A 369 -9.74 -0.98 -4.93
C GLN A 369 -10.60 -0.13 -3.97
N ASN A 370 -10.73 -0.54 -2.71
CA ASN A 370 -11.47 0.20 -1.68
C ASN A 370 -10.73 1.46 -1.20
N VAL A 371 -9.41 1.53 -1.36
CA VAL A 371 -8.59 2.68 -0.94
C VAL A 371 -8.32 3.63 -2.11
N TYR A 372 -8.50 3.15 -3.35
CA TYR A 372 -8.06 3.80 -4.58
C TYR A 372 -9.22 4.22 -5.50
N ALA A 373 -9.18 5.49 -5.93
CA ALA A 373 -10.12 6.09 -6.86
C ALA A 373 -9.97 5.56 -8.29
N ARG A 374 -10.82 4.60 -8.70
CA ARG A 374 -10.70 3.88 -9.97
C ARG A 374 -10.95 4.67 -11.26
N GLN A 375 -11.38 5.93 -11.20
CA GLN A 375 -12.09 6.50 -12.35
C GLN A 375 -11.78 7.95 -12.66
N LEU A 376 -10.55 8.26 -13.08
CA LEU A 376 -10.35 9.40 -13.97
C LEU A 376 -9.30 9.10 -15.03
N TRP A 377 -9.71 9.16 -16.29
CA TRP A 377 -8.80 9.54 -17.36
C TRP A 377 -8.43 10.99 -17.10
N PHE A 378 -7.39 11.22 -16.31
CA PHE A 378 -6.93 12.56 -16.02
C PHE A 378 -6.17 13.04 -17.25
N CYS A 379 -6.88 13.71 -18.12
CA CYS A 379 -6.26 14.44 -19.20
C CYS A 379 -5.40 15.52 -18.53
N TRP A 380 -4.10 15.53 -18.80
CA TRP A 380 -3.16 16.60 -18.46
C TRP A 380 -3.67 18.02 -18.81
N LYS A 381 -4.71 18.09 -19.64
CA LYS A 381 -5.46 19.28 -20.03
C LYS A 381 -6.43 19.78 -18.95
N LEU A 382 -5.94 19.97 -17.73
CA LEU A 382 -6.47 21.07 -16.92
C LEU A 382 -5.79 22.35 -17.41
N THR A 383 -6.10 22.73 -18.65
CA THR A 383 -5.81 24.05 -19.16
C THR A 383 -6.64 25.06 -18.36
N GLU A 384 -6.12 26.28 -18.26
CA GLU A 384 -6.54 27.32 -17.30
C GLU A 384 -8.04 27.65 -17.27
N GLU A 385 -8.84 27.21 -18.25
CA GLU A 385 -10.18 27.74 -18.46
C GLU A 385 -11.39 26.91 -18.00
N ARG A 386 -11.30 25.59 -17.72
CA ARG A 386 -12.42 24.82 -17.08
C ARG A 386 -11.98 23.39 -16.74
N LEU A 387 -12.47 22.87 -15.61
CA LEU A 387 -12.52 21.43 -15.33
C LEU A 387 -13.53 20.78 -16.29
N VAL A 388 -13.14 20.46 -17.53
CA VAL A 388 -13.98 19.67 -18.44
C VAL A 388 -13.46 18.23 -18.46
N CYS A 389 -14.02 17.39 -17.60
CA CYS A 389 -13.87 15.95 -17.73
C CYS A 389 -14.74 15.47 -18.90
N THR A 390 -14.15 15.25 -20.07
CA THR A 390 -14.82 14.53 -21.17
C THR A 390 -14.67 13.04 -20.93
N GLY A 391 -15.42 12.48 -19.97
CA GLY A 391 -15.40 11.06 -19.66
C GLY A 391 -16.80 10.54 -19.41
N SER A 392 -17.37 9.85 -20.39
CA SER A 392 -18.60 9.07 -20.21
C SER A 392 -18.36 8.01 -19.13
N VAL A 393 -19.22 7.99 -18.11
CA VAL A 393 -19.24 6.95 -17.08
C VAL A 393 -19.56 5.63 -17.78
N VAL A 394 -18.55 4.78 -17.98
CA VAL A 394 -18.78 3.39 -18.40
C VAL A 394 -19.17 2.62 -17.15
N HIS A 395 -20.48 2.50 -16.91
CA HIS A 395 -20.97 1.51 -15.97
C HIS A 395 -20.63 0.11 -16.50
N PRO A 396 -20.04 -0.78 -15.68
CA PRO A 396 -19.91 -2.18 -16.06
C PRO A 396 -21.33 -2.77 -16.08
N THR A 397 -21.89 -2.95 -17.27
CA THR A 397 -23.11 -3.71 -17.45
C THR A 397 -22.86 -5.14 -16.97
N ARG A 398 -23.63 -5.57 -15.98
CA ARG A 398 -23.75 -7.00 -15.64
C ARG A 398 -24.30 -7.71 -16.87
N HIS A 399 -23.47 -8.49 -17.56
CA HIS A 399 -23.97 -9.49 -18.49
C HIS A 399 -24.67 -10.57 -17.66
N ALA A 400 -25.98 -10.43 -17.51
CA ALA A 400 -26.85 -11.57 -17.23
C ALA A 400 -27.05 -12.31 -18.55
N ALA A 401 -26.72 -13.59 -18.53
CA ALA A 401 -27.04 -14.53 -19.58
C ALA A 401 -28.56 -14.60 -19.75
N ASP A 402 -29.06 -14.39 -20.96
CA ASP A 402 -30.34 -14.95 -21.40
C ASP A 402 -30.22 -15.30 -22.88
N HIS A 403 -29.74 -16.52 -23.15
CA HIS A 403 -29.95 -17.17 -24.43
C HIS A 403 -31.39 -17.70 -24.44
N ARG A 404 -32.29 -16.97 -25.10
CA ARG A 404 -33.49 -17.58 -25.67
C ARG A 404 -33.36 -17.66 -27.18
N VAL A 405 -33.60 -18.88 -27.62
CA VAL A 405 -33.59 -19.38 -28.98
C VAL A 405 -34.94 -19.06 -29.63
N LEU A 406 -34.91 -18.88 -30.95
CA LEU A 406 -35.96 -19.08 -31.98
C LEU A 406 -36.73 -17.85 -32.47
N PRO A 407 -37.20 -17.88 -33.74
CA PRO A 407 -37.05 -18.95 -34.76
C PRO A 407 -35.84 -18.78 -35.69
#